data_AF-A0A0G0L2X8-F1
#
_entry.id   AF-A0A0G0L2X8-F1
#
_cell.length_a   1.000
_cell.length_b   1.000
_cell.length_c   1.000
_cell.angle_alpha   90.00
_cell.angle_beta   90.00
_cell.angle_gamma   90.00
#
_symmetry.space_group_name_H-M   'P 1'
#
loop_
_entity.id
_entity.type
_entity.pdbx_description
1 polymer ?
#
loop_
_entity_poly.entity_id
_entity_poly.type
_entity_poly.pdbx_seq_one_letter_code
_entity_poly.pdbx_strand_id
1 'polypeptide(L)'
;MKKIFPILILMFGIAAVVGVFFYTKNNDGKKNTEDAEFDDIAPEVAMEKRPVVFLTPSEDGHWLTLKIQKMLIDSATLDYELTYKLPDGRTQGVPGTVKLASKDDIEKELLLGSESSGKFRYDEGVERGNVVLRFRDDNGKLVAKFETEFFLQSGKAEITTPAGTYTLDKPNQGMFYVSMDTIGYPGDYSGGIDTAFGIFTALNGSSGSFDAGDIRFYDDGEWVELNENKSSDTGFFLLPS
;
A
#
# COMPACT_ATOMS: atom_id res chain seq x y z
N MET A 1 18.10 -70.67 39.82
CA MET A 1 17.70 -69.37 39.22
C MET A 1 18.83 -68.31 39.33
N LYS A 2 20.07 -68.60 38.89
CA LYS A 2 21.19 -67.61 38.92
C LYS A 2 21.89 -67.42 37.56
N LYS A 3 21.49 -68.18 36.53
CA LYS A 3 22.11 -68.13 35.18
C LYS A 3 21.35 -67.27 34.17
N ILE A 4 20.09 -66.92 34.47
CA ILE A 4 19.21 -66.13 33.59
C ILE A 4 19.29 -64.62 33.92
N PHE A 5 19.71 -64.30 35.13
CA PHE A 5 19.85 -62.93 35.63
C PHE A 5 20.85 -62.08 34.82
N PRO A 6 22.05 -62.57 34.44
CA PRO A 6 22.95 -61.78 33.59
C PRO A 6 22.40 -61.58 32.16
N ILE A 7 21.61 -62.51 31.65
CA ILE A 7 21.00 -62.41 30.30
C ILE A 7 19.86 -61.37 30.29
N LEU A 8 19.07 -61.31 31.36
CA LEU A 8 18.03 -60.28 31.52
C LEU A 8 18.60 -58.87 31.64
N ILE A 9 19.73 -58.70 32.35
CA ILE A 9 20.42 -57.41 32.46
C ILE A 9 21.01 -56.98 31.10
N LEU A 10 21.58 -57.93 30.34
CA LEU A 10 22.11 -57.65 29.00
C LEU A 10 21.00 -57.25 28.03
N MET A 11 19.86 -57.96 28.02
CA MET A 11 18.70 -57.60 27.20
C MET A 11 18.14 -56.22 27.56
N PHE A 12 18.05 -55.91 28.85
CA PHE A 12 17.55 -54.61 29.30
C PHE A 12 18.50 -53.47 28.91
N GLY A 13 19.82 -53.73 28.96
CA GLY A 13 20.84 -52.80 28.47
C GLY A 13 20.74 -52.55 26.96
N ILE A 14 20.55 -53.60 26.16
CA ILE A 14 20.37 -53.48 24.70
C ILE A 14 19.06 -52.75 24.38
N ALA A 15 17.97 -53.05 25.08
CA ALA A 15 16.69 -52.37 24.91
C ALA A 15 16.78 -50.87 25.27
N ALA A 16 17.55 -50.51 26.31
CA ALA A 16 17.79 -49.12 26.67
C ALA A 16 18.60 -48.37 25.60
N VAL A 17 19.63 -49.00 25.02
CA VAL A 17 20.43 -48.39 23.96
C VAL A 17 19.62 -48.23 22.66
N VAL A 18 18.79 -49.21 22.30
CA VAL A 18 17.88 -49.11 21.14
C VAL A 18 16.80 -48.05 21.37
N GLY A 19 16.25 -47.96 22.59
CA GLY A 19 15.28 -46.94 22.98
C GLY A 19 15.84 -45.52 22.89
N VAL A 20 17.08 -45.31 23.35
CA VAL A 20 17.78 -44.01 23.23
C VAL A 20 18.07 -43.68 21.77
N PHE A 21 18.51 -44.65 20.96
CA PHE A 21 18.79 -44.44 19.53
C PHE A 21 17.53 -44.07 18.73
N PHE A 22 16.37 -44.67 19.03
CA PHE A 22 15.10 -44.29 18.41
C PHE A 22 14.57 -42.96 18.92
N TYR A 23 14.79 -42.63 20.20
CA TYR A 23 14.38 -41.35 20.77
C TYR A 23 15.20 -40.17 20.20
N THR A 24 16.50 -40.34 19.97
CA THR A 24 17.34 -39.30 19.36
C THR A 24 17.14 -39.18 17.85
N LYS A 25 16.79 -40.28 17.15
CA LYS A 25 16.51 -40.26 15.71
C LYS A 25 15.16 -39.63 15.35
N ASN A 26 14.23 -39.49 16.30
CA ASN A 26 12.91 -38.92 16.05
C ASN A 26 12.79 -37.43 16.39
N ASN A 27 13.91 -36.74 16.65
CA ASN A 27 13.93 -35.31 16.95
C ASN A 27 14.54 -34.43 15.84
N ASP A 28 14.94 -35.04 14.71
CA ASP A 28 15.29 -34.32 13.48
C ASP A 28 14.06 -34.13 12.61
N GLY A 29 13.25 -33.15 13.00
CA GLY A 29 12.01 -32.82 12.30
C GLY A 29 11.45 -31.43 12.56
N LYS A 30 12.18 -30.55 13.27
CA LYS A 30 12.08 -29.11 13.04
C LYS A 30 13.19 -28.77 12.07
N LYS A 31 12.91 -28.93 10.78
CA LYS A 31 13.49 -28.00 9.82
C LYS A 31 13.10 -26.63 10.34
N ASN A 32 14.08 -25.90 10.86
CA ASN A 32 14.12 -24.47 10.65
C ASN A 32 13.90 -24.33 9.15
N THR A 33 12.67 -24.02 8.77
CA THR A 33 12.41 -23.37 7.50
C THR A 33 13.23 -22.09 7.63
N GLU A 34 14.44 -22.15 7.06
CA GLU A 34 15.12 -20.96 6.55
C GLU A 34 14.04 -20.08 5.96
N ASP A 35 14.05 -18.84 6.43
CA ASP A 35 13.15 -17.78 6.09
C ASP A 35 12.67 -17.93 4.64
N ALA A 36 11.35 -18.07 4.48
CA ALA A 36 10.72 -17.95 3.19
C ALA A 36 10.81 -16.47 2.74
N GLU A 37 12.00 -16.04 2.33
CA GLU A 37 12.26 -14.80 1.58
C GLU A 37 11.72 -14.87 0.14
N PHE A 38 10.78 -15.79 -0.15
CA PHE A 38 10.11 -15.92 -1.44
C PHE A 38 8.70 -15.32 -1.48
N ASP A 39 8.25 -14.60 -0.44
CA ASP A 39 6.86 -14.10 -0.36
C ASP A 39 6.65 -12.64 -0.81
N ASP A 40 7.66 -11.98 -1.38
CA ASP A 40 7.55 -10.55 -1.76
C ASP A 40 7.70 -10.26 -3.27
N ILE A 41 7.95 -11.29 -4.08
CA ILE A 41 8.00 -11.17 -5.55
C ILE A 41 6.61 -11.48 -6.12
N ALA A 42 5.82 -10.43 -6.33
CA ALA A 42 4.56 -10.54 -7.06
C ALA A 42 4.81 -10.57 -8.58
N PRO A 43 3.97 -11.26 -9.37
CA PRO A 43 3.93 -11.11 -10.82
C PRO A 43 3.72 -9.65 -11.23
N GLU A 44 4.31 -9.25 -12.35
CA GLU A 44 4.03 -7.95 -12.95
C GLU A 44 2.59 -7.90 -13.48
N VAL A 45 1.89 -6.81 -13.19
CA VAL A 45 0.51 -6.57 -13.62
C VAL A 45 0.51 -5.49 -14.72
N ALA A 46 -0.07 -5.83 -15.86
CA ALA A 46 -0.28 -4.91 -16.97
C ALA A 46 -1.10 -3.68 -16.52
N MET A 47 -0.77 -2.50 -17.06
CA MET A 47 -1.32 -1.22 -16.61
C MET A 47 -2.85 -1.19 -16.59
N GLU A 48 -3.49 -1.78 -17.60
CA GLU A 48 -4.95 -1.79 -17.78
C GLU A 48 -5.68 -2.61 -16.70
N LYS A 49 -4.95 -3.52 -16.04
CA LYS A 49 -5.44 -4.36 -14.95
C LYS A 49 -5.11 -3.80 -13.57
N ARG A 50 -4.31 -2.73 -13.48
CA ARG A 50 -3.96 -2.13 -12.20
C ARG A 50 -5.17 -1.38 -11.63
N PRO A 51 -5.40 -1.46 -10.32
CA PRO A 51 -6.49 -0.73 -9.70
C PRO A 51 -6.23 0.77 -9.74
N VAL A 52 -7.31 1.56 -9.72
CA VAL A 52 -7.24 3.01 -9.58
C VAL A 52 -7.24 3.34 -8.10
N VAL A 53 -6.22 4.08 -7.65
CA VAL A 53 -6.00 4.36 -6.23
C VAL A 53 -6.05 5.85 -5.98
N PHE A 54 -6.83 6.23 -4.97
CA PHE A 54 -6.93 7.59 -4.46
C PHE A 54 -6.48 7.59 -3.00
N LEU A 55 -5.81 8.67 -2.61
CA LEU A 55 -5.45 8.91 -1.22
C LEU A 55 -5.82 10.34 -0.87
N THR A 56 -7.01 10.54 -0.30
CA THR A 56 -7.57 11.87 -0.09
C THR A 56 -7.43 12.28 1.38
N PRO A 57 -6.74 13.38 1.70
CA PRO A 57 -6.67 13.86 3.07
C PRO A 57 -8.01 14.43 3.53
N SER A 58 -8.32 14.30 4.82
CA SER A 58 -9.40 15.05 5.46
C SER A 58 -9.08 16.54 5.51
N GLU A 59 -10.11 17.38 5.66
CA GLU A 59 -9.94 18.84 5.79
C GLU A 59 -9.03 19.23 6.96
N ASP A 60 -9.04 18.45 8.04
CA ASP A 60 -8.20 18.66 9.22
C ASP A 60 -6.82 17.98 9.14
N GLY A 61 -6.55 17.21 8.08
CA GLY A 61 -5.28 16.53 7.87
C GLY A 61 -5.02 15.35 8.80
N HIS A 62 -5.98 14.94 9.64
CA HIS A 62 -5.80 13.84 10.59
C HIS A 62 -6.03 12.46 9.98
N TRP A 63 -6.69 12.39 8.83
CA TRP A 63 -7.05 11.15 8.17
C TRP A 63 -6.67 11.19 6.69
N LEU A 64 -6.32 10.03 6.16
CA LEU A 64 -6.25 9.79 4.72
C LEU A 64 -7.31 8.75 4.35
N THR A 65 -8.18 9.10 3.42
CA THR A 65 -9.13 8.15 2.83
C THR A 65 -8.47 7.45 1.66
N LEU A 66 -8.13 6.17 1.86
CA LEU A 66 -7.69 5.27 0.81
C LEU A 66 -8.91 4.71 0.09
N LYS A 67 -9.05 5.07 -1.19
CA LYS A 67 -10.07 4.51 -2.08
C LYS A 67 -9.39 3.73 -3.19
N ILE A 68 -9.88 2.53 -3.45
CA ILE A 68 -9.36 1.62 -4.47
C ILE A 68 -10.53 1.17 -5.33
N GLN A 69 -10.44 1.38 -6.63
CA GLN A 69 -11.48 1.07 -7.61
C GLN A 69 -10.91 0.25 -8.77
N LYS A 70 -11.79 -0.28 -9.63
CA LYS A 70 -11.40 -1.06 -10.82
C LYS A 70 -10.48 -2.23 -10.45
N MET A 71 -10.83 -2.97 -9.40
CA MET A 71 -10.05 -4.13 -8.95
C MET A 71 -10.30 -5.33 -9.87
N LEU A 72 -9.51 -5.45 -10.93
CA LEU A 72 -9.61 -6.53 -11.93
C LEU A 72 -8.70 -7.73 -11.63
N ILE A 73 -8.02 -7.71 -10.48
CA ILE A 73 -7.07 -8.74 -10.05
C ILE A 73 -7.84 -9.82 -9.31
N ASP A 74 -7.81 -11.05 -9.84
CA ASP A 74 -8.42 -12.20 -9.19
C ASP A 74 -7.72 -12.50 -7.86
N SER A 75 -8.39 -12.16 -6.76
CA SER A 75 -7.83 -12.19 -5.41
C SER A 75 -8.93 -12.29 -4.36
N ALA A 76 -8.63 -12.96 -3.26
CA ALA A 76 -9.52 -13.18 -2.14
C ALA A 76 -9.40 -12.08 -1.08
N THR A 77 -8.19 -11.54 -0.90
CA THR A 77 -7.91 -10.49 0.07
C THR A 77 -7.00 -9.42 -0.49
N LEU A 78 -7.17 -8.21 0.04
CA LEU A 78 -6.26 -7.09 -0.12
C LEU A 78 -5.72 -6.71 1.26
N ASP A 79 -4.41 -6.85 1.44
CA ASP A 79 -3.70 -6.22 2.54
C ASP A 79 -3.22 -4.84 2.08
N TYR A 80 -3.53 -3.81 2.85
CA TYR A 80 -3.04 -2.45 2.62
C TYR A 80 -2.21 -2.00 3.81
N GLU A 81 -1.20 -1.18 3.55
CA GLU A 81 -0.36 -0.59 4.58
C GLU A 81 0.04 0.81 4.17
N LEU A 82 -0.36 1.79 4.98
CA LEU A 82 0.15 3.15 4.91
C LEU A 82 1.28 3.30 5.93
N THR A 83 2.46 3.71 5.49
CA THR A 83 3.55 4.08 6.39
C THR A 83 3.92 5.54 6.20
N TYR A 84 4.29 6.23 7.27
CA TYR A 84 4.69 7.63 7.20
C TYR A 84 5.75 7.98 8.23
N LYS A 85 6.53 9.03 7.96
CA LYS A 85 7.64 9.46 8.82
C LYS A 85 7.25 10.70 9.62
N LEU A 86 7.62 10.70 10.89
CA LEU A 86 7.49 11.83 11.79
C LEU A 86 8.75 12.69 11.80
N PRO A 87 8.67 13.98 12.19
CA PRO A 87 9.82 14.87 12.28
C PRO A 87 10.94 14.37 13.22
N ASP A 88 10.58 13.56 14.22
CA ASP A 88 11.52 12.94 15.17
C ASP A 88 12.20 11.65 14.63
N GLY A 89 11.93 11.29 13.37
CA GLY A 89 12.51 10.15 12.68
C GLY A 89 11.77 8.83 12.90
N ARG A 90 10.72 8.79 13.72
CA ARG A 90 9.89 7.57 13.88
C ARG A 90 9.07 7.31 12.63
N THR A 91 8.88 6.04 12.30
CA THR A 91 7.92 5.58 11.28
C THR A 91 6.68 5.04 11.97
N GLN A 92 5.51 5.45 11.50
CA GLN A 92 4.23 4.89 11.90
C GLN A 92 3.64 4.09 10.74
N GLY A 93 2.75 3.14 11.07
CA GLY A 93 2.12 2.26 10.11
C GLY A 93 0.63 2.07 10.43
N VAL A 94 -0.20 2.09 9.39
CA VAL A 94 -1.63 1.81 9.44
C VAL A 94 -1.92 0.62 8.53
N PRO A 95 -1.75 -0.61 9.03
CA PRO A 95 -2.05 -1.81 8.26
C PRO A 95 -3.55 -2.15 8.33
N GLY A 96 -4.03 -2.85 7.31
CA GLY A 96 -5.35 -3.47 7.35
C GLY A 96 -5.52 -4.54 6.27
N THR A 97 -6.55 -5.36 6.45
CA THR A 97 -6.89 -6.43 5.50
C THR A 97 -8.37 -6.34 5.16
N VAL A 98 -8.68 -6.47 3.88
CA VAL A 98 -10.05 -6.51 3.36
C VAL A 98 -10.27 -7.84 2.65
N LYS A 99 -11.37 -8.51 2.97
CA LYS A 99 -11.88 -9.62 2.14
C LYS A 99 -12.59 -9.06 0.92
N LEU A 100 -12.18 -9.51 -0.26
CA LEU A 100 -12.59 -8.98 -1.55
C LEU A 100 -13.85 -9.61 -2.13
N ALA A 101 -14.57 -10.46 -1.37
CA ALA A 101 -15.79 -11.21 -1.74
C ALA A 101 -16.74 -10.48 -2.73
N SER A 102 -16.36 -10.45 -4.01
CA SER A 102 -17.00 -9.70 -5.11
C SER A 102 -17.12 -8.17 -4.92
N LYS A 103 -16.18 -7.53 -4.22
CA LYS A 103 -16.10 -6.07 -4.13
C LYS A 103 -15.22 -5.51 -5.25
N ASP A 104 -15.78 -4.62 -6.06
CA ASP A 104 -15.02 -3.92 -7.10
C ASP A 104 -14.33 -2.65 -6.57
N ASP A 105 -14.86 -2.11 -5.47
CA ASP A 105 -14.41 -0.88 -4.83
C ASP A 105 -14.22 -1.06 -3.30
N ILE A 106 -13.21 -0.39 -2.76
CA ILE A 106 -12.90 -0.32 -1.32
C ILE A 106 -12.67 1.13 -0.92
N GLU A 107 -13.14 1.49 0.26
CA GLU A 107 -12.83 2.75 0.91
C GLU A 107 -12.46 2.51 2.38
N LYS A 108 -11.37 3.14 2.83
CA LYS A 108 -10.83 3.03 4.20
C LYS A 108 -10.27 4.36 4.67
N GLU A 109 -10.72 4.79 5.85
CA GLU A 109 -10.12 5.91 6.57
C GLU A 109 -8.89 5.44 7.35
N LEU A 110 -7.77 6.11 7.15
CA LEU A 110 -6.47 5.80 7.74
C LEU A 110 -6.05 6.94 8.66
N LEU A 111 -6.01 6.66 9.96
CA LEU A 111 -5.65 7.65 10.98
C LEU A 111 -4.15 7.96 10.93
N LEU A 112 -3.81 9.25 10.79
CA LEU A 112 -2.45 9.74 11.03
C LEU A 112 -2.28 10.00 12.53
N GLY A 113 -2.06 8.91 13.27
CA GLY A 113 -2.00 8.97 14.72
C GLY A 113 -2.26 7.63 15.38
N SER A 114 -2.78 7.71 16.59
CA SER A 114 -3.13 6.54 17.41
C SER A 114 -4.50 6.73 18.05
N GLU A 115 -5.29 5.65 18.07
CA GLU A 115 -6.52 5.58 18.84
C GLU A 115 -6.34 4.62 20.04
N SER A 116 -6.73 5.06 21.24
CA SER A 116 -6.80 4.18 22.41
C SER A 116 -8.06 4.44 23.22
N SER A 117 -8.89 3.41 23.36
CA SER A 117 -10.17 3.48 24.11
C SER A 117 -11.09 4.61 23.63
N GLY A 118 -11.18 4.83 22.31
CA GLY A 118 -11.98 5.89 21.71
C GLY A 118 -11.39 7.30 21.85
N LYS A 119 -10.15 7.43 22.34
CA LYS A 119 -9.41 8.70 22.37
C LYS A 119 -8.39 8.73 21.25
N PHE A 120 -8.46 9.79 20.46
CA PHE A 120 -7.54 10.02 19.35
C PHE A 120 -6.38 10.91 19.78
N ARG A 121 -5.19 10.52 19.35
CA ARG A 121 -3.99 11.36 19.38
C ARG A 121 -3.47 11.43 17.96
N TYR A 122 -3.49 12.61 17.39
CA TYR A 122 -3.02 12.87 16.04
C TYR A 122 -1.51 13.07 16.03
N ASP A 123 -0.88 12.66 14.94
CA ASP A 123 0.54 12.92 14.69
C ASP A 123 0.70 14.19 13.86
N GLU A 124 1.59 15.08 14.31
CA GLU A 124 1.86 16.37 13.68
C GLU A 124 3.10 16.28 12.79
N GLY A 125 3.15 17.11 11.74
CA GLY A 125 4.31 17.23 10.85
C GLY A 125 4.51 16.05 9.91
N VAL A 126 3.43 15.36 9.53
CA VAL A 126 3.46 14.34 8.48
C VAL A 126 3.56 15.01 7.12
N GLU A 127 4.66 14.79 6.40
CA GLU A 127 4.89 15.40 5.07
C GLU A 127 4.95 14.37 3.94
N ARG A 128 5.27 13.11 4.24
CA ARG A 128 5.41 12.05 3.25
C ARG A 128 5.24 10.66 3.85
N GLY A 129 4.92 9.72 2.99
CA GLY A 129 4.83 8.31 3.35
C GLY A 129 4.69 7.43 2.12
N ASN A 130 4.33 6.17 2.35
CA ASN A 130 4.24 5.14 1.33
C ASN A 130 2.96 4.32 1.54
N VAL A 131 2.32 3.97 0.43
CA VAL A 131 1.18 3.06 0.39
C VAL A 131 1.61 1.77 -0.28
N VAL A 132 1.45 0.65 0.41
CA VAL A 132 1.66 -0.69 -0.14
C VAL A 132 0.33 -1.42 -0.21
N LEU A 133 0.04 -2.01 -1.38
CA LEU A 133 -1.11 -2.86 -1.62
C LEU A 133 -0.64 -4.26 -1.99
N ARG A 134 -1.14 -5.29 -1.30
CA ARG A 134 -0.81 -6.70 -1.55
C ARG A 134 -2.10 -7.50 -1.77
N PHE A 135 -2.29 -7.97 -3.00
CA PHE A 135 -3.42 -8.81 -3.36
C PHE A 135 -3.03 -10.28 -3.20
N ARG A 136 -3.88 -11.06 -2.51
CA ARG A 136 -3.63 -12.49 -2.27
C ARG A 136 -4.81 -13.34 -2.71
N ASP A 137 -4.53 -14.53 -3.25
CA ASP A 137 -5.55 -15.51 -3.64
C ASP A 137 -6.17 -16.22 -2.42
N ASP A 138 -7.12 -17.13 -2.66
CA ASP A 138 -7.78 -17.92 -1.61
C ASP A 138 -6.82 -18.79 -0.77
N ASN A 139 -5.64 -19.10 -1.31
CA ASN A 139 -4.60 -19.87 -0.61
C ASN A 139 -3.63 -18.94 0.16
N GLY A 140 -3.84 -17.62 0.13
CA GLY A 140 -2.98 -16.63 0.73
C GLY A 140 -1.73 -16.31 -0.08
N LYS A 141 -1.60 -16.81 -1.31
CA LYS A 141 -0.45 -16.55 -2.18
C LYS A 141 -0.53 -15.12 -2.72
N LEU A 142 0.59 -14.39 -2.69
CA LEU A 142 0.71 -13.07 -3.29
C LEU A 142 0.53 -13.15 -4.83
N VAL A 143 -0.45 -12.43 -5.37
CA VAL A 143 -0.77 -12.39 -6.81
C VAL A 143 -0.50 -11.04 -7.45
N ALA A 144 -0.48 -9.96 -6.66
CA ALA A 144 -0.03 -8.64 -7.10
C ALA A 144 0.46 -7.83 -5.90
N LYS A 145 1.45 -6.97 -6.13
CA LYS A 145 1.94 -5.99 -5.15
C LYS A 145 2.14 -4.66 -5.86
N PHE A 146 1.67 -3.60 -5.23
CA PHE A 146 1.88 -2.23 -5.68
C PHE A 146 2.40 -1.38 -4.53
N GLU A 147 3.23 -0.42 -4.87
CA GLU A 147 3.84 0.49 -3.91
C GLU A 147 3.93 1.87 -4.55
N THR A 148 3.59 2.91 -3.80
CA THR A 148 3.66 4.29 -4.25
C THR A 148 3.96 5.22 -3.08
N GLU A 149 4.78 6.23 -3.34
CA GLU A 149 5.08 7.29 -2.37
C GLU A 149 4.05 8.41 -2.49
N PHE A 150 3.67 8.99 -1.35
CA PHE A 150 2.83 10.18 -1.30
C PHE A 150 3.50 11.32 -0.54
N PHE A 151 3.16 12.55 -0.94
CA PHE A 151 3.51 13.79 -0.25
C PHE A 151 2.24 14.45 0.28
N LEU A 152 2.19 14.72 1.59
CA LEU A 152 1.13 15.47 2.24
C LEU A 152 1.58 16.92 2.41
N GLN A 153 0.83 17.85 1.80
CA GLN A 153 1.21 19.25 1.68
C GLN A 153 0.06 20.15 2.11
N SER A 154 0.34 21.20 2.87
CA SER A 154 -0.64 22.19 3.31
C SER A 154 0.00 23.56 3.49
N GLY A 155 -0.83 24.60 3.59
CA GLY A 155 -0.38 25.95 3.91
C GLY A 155 0.39 26.68 2.80
N LYS A 156 0.46 26.13 1.59
CA LYS A 156 1.20 26.69 0.45
C LYS A 156 0.31 26.78 -0.79
N ALA A 157 0.63 27.71 -1.70
CA ALA A 157 -0.02 27.79 -3.01
C ALA A 157 0.57 26.78 -4.00
N GLU A 158 1.83 26.44 -3.84
CA GLU A 158 2.56 25.51 -4.69
C GLU A 158 2.50 24.11 -4.08
N ILE A 159 2.03 23.15 -4.87
CA ILE A 159 1.98 21.72 -4.57
C ILE A 159 3.05 21.04 -5.40
N THR A 160 4.01 20.39 -4.75
CA THR A 160 5.01 19.55 -5.41
C THR A 160 4.33 18.29 -5.95
N THR A 161 4.57 17.91 -7.19
CA THR A 161 4.02 16.71 -7.83
C THR A 161 5.15 15.94 -8.55
N PRO A 162 4.92 14.68 -8.94
CA PRO A 162 5.90 13.93 -9.75
C PRO A 162 6.27 14.62 -11.08
N ALA A 163 5.37 15.41 -11.67
CA ALA A 163 5.59 16.11 -12.94
C ALA A 163 6.06 17.57 -12.78
N GLY A 164 6.33 18.04 -11.57
CA GLY A 164 6.72 19.43 -11.28
C GLY A 164 5.79 20.11 -10.28
N THR A 165 5.63 21.43 -10.38
CA THR A 165 4.83 22.22 -9.42
C THR A 165 3.44 22.52 -9.98
N TYR A 166 2.41 22.29 -9.17
CA TYR A 166 1.04 22.75 -9.41
C TYR A 166 0.75 23.95 -8.51
N THR A 167 0.43 25.10 -9.12
CA THR A 167 0.15 26.35 -8.40
C THR A 167 -1.36 26.58 -8.33
N LEU A 168 -1.91 26.62 -7.12
CA LEU A 168 -3.33 26.85 -6.86
C LEU A 168 -3.73 28.30 -7.17
N ASP A 169 -4.86 28.48 -7.86
CA ASP A 169 -5.42 29.81 -8.14
C ASP A 169 -5.91 30.50 -6.85
N LYS A 170 -6.44 29.70 -5.92
CA LYS A 170 -7.03 30.14 -4.65
C LYS A 170 -6.48 29.28 -3.51
N PRO A 171 -5.26 29.56 -3.03
CA PRO A 171 -4.67 28.80 -1.94
C PRO A 171 -5.51 28.93 -0.66
N ASN A 172 -5.81 27.79 -0.03
CA ASN A 172 -6.45 27.73 1.27
C ASN A 172 -5.46 27.19 2.29
N GLN A 173 -5.07 28.03 3.26
CA GLN A 173 -4.03 27.71 4.23
C GLN A 173 -4.39 26.54 5.16
N GLY A 174 -5.68 26.25 5.35
CA GLY A 174 -6.14 25.13 6.17
C GLY A 174 -6.29 23.82 5.40
N MET A 175 -6.12 23.82 4.08
CA MET A 175 -6.35 22.63 3.27
C MET A 175 -5.10 21.79 3.10
N PHE A 176 -5.33 20.48 3.03
CA PHE A 176 -4.32 19.48 2.77
C PHE A 176 -4.49 18.92 1.36
N TYR A 177 -3.36 18.61 0.75
CA TYR A 177 -3.25 18.00 -0.57
C TYR A 177 -2.32 16.82 -0.48
N VAL A 178 -2.72 15.71 -1.06
CA VAL A 178 -1.84 14.58 -1.32
C VAL A 178 -1.44 14.60 -2.78
N SER A 179 -0.14 14.52 -3.06
CA SER A 179 0.36 14.23 -4.40
C SER A 179 1.14 12.92 -4.42
N MET A 180 0.96 12.13 -5.47
CA MET A 180 1.57 10.80 -5.58
C MET A 180 1.60 10.29 -7.02
N ASP A 181 2.51 9.37 -7.31
CA ASP A 181 2.41 8.53 -8.50
C ASP A 181 1.22 7.59 -8.37
N THR A 182 0.52 7.36 -9.48
CA THR A 182 -0.66 6.50 -9.49
C THR A 182 -0.27 5.06 -9.80
N ILE A 183 -0.92 4.11 -9.12
CA ILE A 183 -0.72 2.67 -9.37
C ILE A 183 -1.32 2.28 -10.71
N GLY A 184 -2.54 2.75 -10.97
CA GLY A 184 -3.23 2.76 -12.24
C GLY A 184 -4.07 4.04 -12.33
N TYR A 185 -4.65 4.29 -13.49
CA TYR A 185 -5.38 5.53 -13.77
C TYR A 185 -6.79 5.25 -14.31
N PRO A 186 -7.73 6.20 -14.14
CA PRO A 186 -9.10 6.03 -14.62
C PRO A 186 -9.22 6.20 -16.14
N GLY A 187 -10.34 5.72 -16.68
CA GLY A 187 -10.63 5.78 -18.11
C GLY A 187 -9.65 4.97 -18.97
N ASP A 188 -9.71 5.23 -20.26
CA ASP A 188 -8.78 4.68 -21.26
C ASP A 188 -7.96 5.82 -21.86
N TYR A 189 -6.66 5.59 -22.07
CA TYR A 189 -5.77 6.53 -22.75
C TYR A 189 -4.94 5.76 -23.78
N SER A 190 -5.01 6.18 -25.05
CA SER A 190 -4.38 5.47 -26.16
C SER A 190 -2.96 5.92 -26.50
N GLY A 191 -2.48 7.02 -25.89
CA GLY A 191 -1.14 7.55 -26.11
C GLY A 191 -0.08 6.85 -25.24
N GLY A 192 1.20 7.12 -25.53
CA GLY A 192 2.29 6.79 -24.61
C GLY A 192 2.18 7.62 -23.34
N ILE A 193 2.56 7.05 -22.19
CA ILE A 193 2.53 7.73 -20.90
C ILE A 193 3.93 7.68 -20.31
N ASP A 194 4.51 8.86 -20.08
CA ASP A 194 5.76 9.02 -19.34
C ASP A 194 5.51 8.95 -17.83
N THR A 195 4.44 9.59 -17.35
CA THR A 195 4.12 9.63 -15.91
C THR A 195 2.61 9.77 -15.70
N ALA A 196 2.08 9.06 -14.69
CA ALA A 196 0.70 9.15 -14.26
C ALA A 196 0.65 9.46 -12.77
N PHE A 197 0.04 10.57 -12.38
CA PHE A 197 0.07 11.07 -11.01
C PHE A 197 -1.28 11.63 -10.57
N GLY A 198 -1.46 11.76 -9.26
CA GLY A 198 -2.67 12.30 -8.65
C GLY A 198 -2.35 13.49 -7.76
N ILE A 199 -3.28 14.45 -7.71
CA ILE A 199 -3.38 15.47 -6.67
C ILE A 199 -4.77 15.30 -6.05
N PHE A 200 -4.85 15.02 -4.76
CA PHE A 200 -6.11 14.73 -4.09
C PHE A 200 -6.30 15.63 -2.86
N THR A 201 -7.51 16.14 -2.67
CA THR A 201 -7.91 16.95 -1.52
C THR A 201 -9.39 16.73 -1.21
N ALA A 202 -9.84 17.08 -0.01
CA ALA A 202 -11.24 16.97 0.39
C ALA A 202 -12.17 17.95 -0.36
N LEU A 203 -11.62 18.97 -1.01
CA LEU A 203 -12.38 20.05 -1.64
C LEU A 203 -12.33 19.97 -3.18
N ASN A 204 -13.50 19.84 -3.80
CA ASN A 204 -13.64 20.01 -5.24
C ASN A 204 -13.49 21.48 -5.67
N GLY A 205 -13.08 21.69 -6.92
CA GLY A 205 -12.86 23.00 -7.53
C GLY A 205 -11.54 23.65 -7.12
N SER A 206 -10.54 22.85 -6.74
CA SER A 206 -9.19 23.31 -6.39
C SER A 206 -8.37 23.58 -7.67
N SER A 207 -8.80 24.59 -8.43
CA SER A 207 -8.19 24.97 -9.71
C SER A 207 -6.77 25.51 -9.55
N GLY A 208 -5.99 25.42 -10.62
CA GLY A 208 -4.59 25.81 -10.63
C GLY A 208 -3.91 25.49 -11.95
N SER A 209 -2.59 25.66 -11.99
CA SER A 209 -1.81 25.48 -13.22
C SER A 209 -0.44 24.87 -12.99
N PHE A 210 0.06 24.19 -14.00
CA PHE A 210 1.47 23.77 -14.09
C PHE A 210 2.30 24.80 -14.85
N ASP A 211 3.58 24.92 -14.50
CA ASP A 211 4.50 25.86 -15.16
C ASP A 211 4.73 25.52 -16.64
N ALA A 212 4.83 24.22 -16.95
CA ALA A 212 5.06 23.70 -18.28
C ALA A 212 4.65 22.21 -18.37
N GLY A 213 4.50 21.70 -19.60
CA GLY A 213 4.23 20.29 -19.89
C GLY A 213 2.94 20.10 -20.68
N ASP A 214 2.90 19.12 -21.58
CA ASP A 214 1.67 18.66 -22.24
C ASP A 214 0.88 17.78 -21.26
N ILE A 215 0.35 18.37 -20.19
CA ILE A 215 -0.33 17.62 -19.15
C ILE A 215 -1.79 17.39 -19.55
N ARG A 216 -2.25 16.15 -19.34
CA ARG A 216 -3.65 15.76 -19.46
C ARG A 216 -4.28 15.68 -18.08
N PHE A 217 -5.53 16.10 -17.96
CA PHE A 217 -6.33 15.97 -16.74
C PHE A 217 -7.51 15.04 -17.01
N TYR A 218 -7.84 14.19 -16.05
CA TYR A 218 -9.03 13.35 -16.15
C TYR A 218 -10.25 14.12 -15.65
N ASP A 219 -11.12 14.53 -16.57
CA ASP A 219 -12.33 15.28 -16.29
C ASP A 219 -13.55 14.57 -16.89
N ASP A 220 -14.59 14.39 -16.08
CA ASP A 220 -15.88 13.80 -16.47
C ASP A 220 -15.80 12.53 -17.36
N GLY A 221 -14.86 11.64 -17.07
CA GLY A 221 -14.73 10.36 -17.79
C GLY A 221 -13.73 10.37 -18.96
N GLU A 222 -13.14 11.51 -19.29
CA GLU A 222 -12.25 11.67 -20.43
C GLU A 222 -10.93 12.33 -20.03
N TRP A 223 -9.86 12.03 -20.79
CA TRP A 223 -8.57 12.69 -20.66
C TRP A 223 -8.55 13.95 -21.55
N VAL A 224 -8.52 15.11 -20.91
CA VAL A 224 -8.55 16.41 -21.60
C VAL A 224 -7.17 17.07 -21.59
N GLU A 225 -6.85 17.81 -22.66
CA GLU A 225 -5.68 18.69 -22.70
C GLU A 225 -5.90 19.91 -21.82
N LEU A 226 -4.89 20.29 -21.03
CA LEU A 226 -4.96 21.52 -20.28
C LEU A 226 -4.69 22.72 -21.19
N ASN A 227 -5.65 23.63 -21.28
CA ASN A 227 -5.46 24.91 -21.97
C ASN A 227 -4.61 25.84 -21.09
N GLU A 228 -3.52 26.38 -21.63
CA GLU A 228 -2.55 27.20 -20.87
C GLU A 228 -2.05 26.49 -19.59
N ASN A 229 -1.96 25.16 -19.60
CA ASN A 229 -1.59 24.32 -18.45
C ASN A 229 -2.49 24.49 -17.22
N LYS A 230 -3.71 25.01 -17.38
CA LYS A 230 -4.67 25.24 -16.29
C LYS A 230 -5.65 24.07 -16.17
N SER A 231 -5.77 23.56 -14.95
CA SER A 231 -6.80 22.61 -14.57
C SER A 231 -7.93 23.29 -13.79
N SER A 232 -9.16 22.87 -14.06
CA SER A 232 -10.35 23.31 -13.32
C SER A 232 -10.40 22.74 -11.90
N ASP A 233 -9.70 21.64 -11.64
CA ASP A 233 -9.66 20.97 -10.35
C ASP A 233 -8.37 20.15 -10.15
N THR A 234 -8.21 19.60 -8.95
CA THR A 234 -7.29 18.51 -8.66
C THR A 234 -7.92 17.14 -8.99
N GLY A 235 -7.10 16.13 -9.23
CA GLY A 235 -7.55 14.78 -9.56
C GLY A 235 -6.41 13.98 -10.18
N PHE A 236 -6.71 13.20 -11.21
CA PHE A 236 -5.68 12.46 -11.95
C PHE A 236 -5.13 13.27 -13.11
N PHE A 237 -3.82 13.16 -13.30
CA PHE A 237 -3.09 13.79 -14.37
C PHE A 237 -2.17 12.79 -15.07
N LEU A 238 -1.92 13.01 -16.35
CA LEU A 238 -0.92 12.26 -17.13
C LEU A 238 0.04 13.22 -17.81
N LEU A 239 1.29 12.81 -17.90
CA LEU A 239 2.28 13.34 -18.82
C LEU A 239 2.46 12.32 -19.96
N PRO A 240 2.03 12.63 -21.19
CA PRO A 240 2.25 11.80 -22.37
C PRO A 240 3.74 11.68 -22.74
N SER A 241 4.09 10.60 -23.43
CA SER A 241 5.41 10.35 -24.05
C SER A 241 5.61 11.04 -25.40
#